data_AF-A0A6J1PGD0-F1
#
_entry.id   AF-A0A6J1PGD0-F1
#
_cell.length_a   1.000
_cell.length_b   1.000
_cell.length_c   1.000
_cell.angle_alpha   90.00
_cell.angle_beta   90.00
_cell.angle_gamma   90.00
#
_symmetry.space_group_name_H-M   'P 1'
#
loop_
_entity.id
_entity.type
_entity.pdbx_description
1 polymer ?
#
loop_
_entity_poly.entity_id
_entity_poly.type
_entity_poly.pdbx_seq_one_letter_code
_entity_poly.pdbx_strand_id
1 'polypeptide(L)'
;MNGLSLSELCCLFCCPPCPSRIADKLAFLPPEPTYTFVEDEGSKYSISLSERAEWQYTEREKESVEGFYTRTSRGNRIACLFVRCSATARFTILFSHGNAVDLGQMSSFYLGLGSRINCNIFSYDYSGYGVSGGKPSEKNLYADIDAAWHALRTRYGISPENIILYGQSIGTVPTVDLAARYEVGAVVLHSPLMSGMRVAFPKTKRTWFFDAFTSIDKVPKVTSPVLVIHGTEDEVINFSHGLAIYERCPRAVEPLWVEGAGHNDVELYNQYLERLKQFVSVELIN
;
A
#
# COMPACT_ATOMS: atom_id res chain seq x y z
N MET A 1 14.45 18.68 19.47
CA MET A 1 13.76 19.96 19.70
C MET A 1 13.88 20.82 18.45
N ASN A 2 12.88 20.80 17.56
CA ASN A 2 12.69 21.83 16.55
C ASN A 2 11.32 22.44 16.85
N GLY A 3 11.33 23.52 17.65
CA GLY A 3 10.12 24.23 18.06
C GLY A 3 9.73 25.22 16.98
N LEU A 4 8.61 24.95 16.29
CA LEU A 4 7.90 25.99 15.56
C LEU A 4 7.41 27.04 16.57
N SER A 5 7.65 28.31 16.28
CA SER A 5 7.25 29.42 17.14
C SER A 5 5.73 29.59 17.16
N LEU A 6 5.21 30.21 18.23
CA LEU A 6 3.77 30.48 18.36
C LEU A 6 3.22 31.35 17.20
N SER A 7 4.05 32.18 16.57
CA SER A 7 3.65 33.00 15.42
C SER A 7 3.58 32.18 14.12
N GLU A 8 4.43 31.16 13.96
CA GLU A 8 4.36 30.22 12.82
C GLU A 8 3.11 29.33 12.92
N LEU A 9 2.74 28.93 14.14
CA LEU A 9 1.44 28.28 14.41
C LEU A 9 0.26 29.22 14.09
N CYS A 10 0.30 30.49 14.49
CA CYS A 10 -0.77 31.43 14.15
C CYS A 10 -0.88 31.72 12.64
N CYS A 11 0.23 31.77 11.89
CA CYS A 11 0.19 31.92 10.43
C CYS A 11 -0.40 30.70 9.70
N LEU A 12 -0.29 29.49 10.29
CA LEU A 12 -0.96 28.28 9.81
C LEU A 12 -2.49 28.31 9.99
N PHE A 13 -3.01 29.10 10.95
CA PHE A 13 -4.43 29.12 11.31
C PHE A 13 -5.16 30.45 11.04
N CYS A 14 -4.46 31.57 10.79
CA CYS A 14 -5.07 32.91 10.67
C CYS A 14 -5.08 33.50 9.24
N CYS A 15 -4.46 32.85 8.25
CA CYS A 15 -4.59 33.18 6.82
C CYS A 15 -4.80 31.87 6.08
N PRO A 16 -5.93 31.59 5.41
CA PRO A 16 -6.35 30.23 5.09
C PRO A 16 -5.32 29.53 4.18
N PRO A 17 -4.50 28.58 4.66
CA PRO A 17 -3.93 27.60 3.76
C PRO A 17 -4.99 26.51 3.60
N CYS A 18 -5.24 26.00 2.40
CA CYS A 18 -5.99 24.74 2.29
C CYS A 18 -5.21 23.67 3.07
N PRO A 19 -5.66 23.20 4.25
CA PRO A 19 -4.85 22.33 5.13
C PRO A 19 -4.44 21.04 4.41
N SER A 20 -5.25 20.61 3.44
CA SER A 20 -4.98 19.47 2.57
C SER A 20 -3.69 19.60 1.77
N ARG A 21 -3.34 20.79 1.24
CA ARG A 21 -2.16 20.95 0.37
C ARG A 21 -0.82 20.85 1.13
N ILE A 22 -0.81 21.21 2.41
CA ILE A 22 0.38 21.10 3.27
C ILE A 22 0.48 19.66 3.78
N ALA A 23 -0.64 19.07 4.21
CA ALA A 23 -0.71 17.67 4.61
C ALA A 23 -0.25 16.73 3.48
N ASP A 24 -0.70 16.97 2.24
CA ASP A 24 -0.28 16.17 1.08
C ASP A 24 1.25 16.23 0.86
N LYS A 25 1.87 17.42 1.00
CA LYS A 25 3.33 17.56 0.82
C LYS A 25 4.16 16.90 1.93
N LEU A 26 3.60 16.76 3.12
CA LEU A 26 4.29 16.13 4.26
C LEU A 26 4.02 14.62 4.32
N ALA A 27 2.87 14.17 3.82
CA ALA A 27 2.47 12.77 3.82
C ALA A 27 3.07 11.98 2.64
N PHE A 28 3.32 12.64 1.51
CA PHE A 28 3.79 11.98 0.29
C PHE A 28 5.20 12.46 -0.10
N LEU A 29 6.13 11.52 -0.12
CA LEU A 29 7.54 11.72 -0.45
C LEU A 29 7.90 10.81 -1.63
N PRO A 30 7.44 11.09 -2.87
CA PRO A 30 7.81 10.28 -4.02
C PRO A 30 9.32 10.32 -4.24
N PRO A 31 9.99 9.17 -4.46
CA PRO A 31 11.40 9.15 -4.79
C PRO A 31 11.62 9.60 -6.24
N GLU A 32 12.88 9.87 -6.59
CA GLU A 32 13.28 9.95 -7.99
C GLU A 32 13.02 8.59 -8.67
N PRO A 33 12.40 8.55 -9.88
CA PRO A 33 12.03 7.30 -10.51
C PRO A 33 13.22 6.36 -10.69
N THR A 34 13.07 5.12 -10.24
CA THR A 34 14.10 4.08 -10.34
C THR A 34 13.88 3.14 -11.52
N TYR A 35 12.82 3.36 -12.29
CA TYR A 35 12.49 2.56 -13.46
C TYR A 35 11.85 3.39 -14.57
N THR A 36 11.82 2.82 -15.77
CA THR A 36 11.00 3.28 -16.89
C THR A 36 10.30 2.10 -17.56
N PHE A 37 9.30 2.39 -18.39
CA PHE A 37 8.65 1.40 -19.22
C PHE A 37 9.13 1.53 -20.66
N VAL A 38 9.60 0.42 -21.22
CA VAL A 38 10.02 0.28 -22.62
C VAL A 38 8.88 -0.40 -23.36
N GLU A 39 8.49 0.16 -24.50
CA GLU A 39 7.41 -0.39 -25.30
C GLU A 39 7.88 -1.66 -26.00
N ASP A 40 7.17 -2.76 -25.75
CA ASP A 40 7.37 -4.03 -26.48
C ASP A 40 6.35 -4.12 -27.63
N GLU A 41 6.43 -5.16 -28.47
CA GLU A 41 5.40 -5.39 -29.50
C GLU A 41 4.02 -5.64 -28.86
N GLY A 42 3.15 -4.62 -28.88
CA GLY A 42 1.79 -4.63 -28.34
C GLY A 42 1.55 -3.58 -27.25
N SER A 43 0.38 -3.57 -26.59
CA SER A 43 0.09 -2.67 -25.45
C SER A 43 0.70 -3.15 -24.12
N LYS A 44 1.88 -3.77 -24.19
CA LYS A 44 2.66 -4.29 -23.06
C LYS A 44 3.98 -3.53 -23.00
N TYR A 45 4.45 -3.27 -21.79
CA TYR A 45 5.73 -2.63 -21.58
C TYR A 45 6.62 -3.54 -20.74
N SER A 46 7.86 -3.71 -21.17
CA SER A 46 8.91 -4.25 -20.32
C SER A 46 9.38 -3.19 -19.33
N ILE A 47 9.74 -3.62 -18.13
CA ILE A 47 10.30 -2.73 -17.12
C ILE A 47 11.82 -2.60 -17.31
N SER A 48 12.30 -1.37 -17.42
CA SER A 48 13.72 -1.05 -17.39
C SER A 48 14.06 -0.48 -16.02
N LEU A 49 14.92 -1.18 -15.27
CA LEU A 49 15.30 -0.82 -13.91
C LEU A 49 16.64 -0.09 -13.93
N SER A 50 16.75 0.99 -13.16
CA SER A 50 18.02 1.64 -12.86
C SER A 50 18.76 0.91 -11.75
N GLU A 51 20.04 1.20 -11.55
CA GLU A 51 20.84 0.62 -10.46
C GLU A 51 20.23 0.89 -9.06
N ARG A 52 19.54 2.02 -8.89
CA ARG A 52 18.86 2.39 -7.64
C ARG A 52 17.64 1.54 -7.31
N ALA A 53 17.14 0.74 -8.25
CA ALA A 53 16.07 -0.22 -8.00
C ALA A 53 16.57 -1.48 -7.27
N GLU A 54 17.90 -1.69 -7.21
CA GLU A 54 18.53 -2.82 -6.52
C GLU A 54 17.90 -4.18 -6.92
N TRP A 55 17.78 -4.43 -8.23
CA TRP A 55 17.26 -5.71 -8.73
C TRP A 55 18.17 -6.87 -8.32
N GLN A 56 17.62 -7.86 -7.60
CA GLN A 56 18.41 -8.95 -6.99
C GLN A 56 18.38 -10.26 -7.79
N TYR A 57 17.61 -10.32 -8.88
CA TYR A 57 17.34 -11.54 -9.64
C TYR A 57 17.96 -11.48 -11.04
N THR A 58 17.85 -12.56 -11.79
CA THR A 58 18.35 -12.63 -13.17
C THR A 58 17.47 -11.82 -14.15
N GLU A 59 18.01 -11.48 -15.33
CA GLU A 59 17.19 -10.86 -16.40
C GLU A 59 16.08 -11.78 -16.89
N ARG A 60 16.27 -13.11 -16.83
CA ARG A 60 15.21 -14.08 -17.16
C ARG A 60 14.04 -13.99 -16.20
N GLU A 61 14.31 -13.84 -14.90
CA GLU A 61 13.25 -13.68 -13.89
C GLU A 61 12.50 -12.36 -14.05
N LYS A 62 13.18 -11.32 -14.56
CA LYS A 62 12.56 -10.02 -14.88
C LYS A 62 11.51 -10.11 -15.99
N GLU A 63 11.56 -11.12 -16.86
CA GLU A 63 10.51 -11.41 -17.85
C GLU A 63 9.16 -11.74 -17.20
N SER A 64 9.15 -12.12 -15.91
CA SER A 64 7.90 -12.32 -15.15
C SER A 64 7.18 -11.02 -14.78
N VAL A 65 7.84 -9.87 -15.00
CA VAL A 65 7.38 -8.54 -14.61
C VAL A 65 6.81 -7.80 -15.84
N GLU A 66 5.50 -7.59 -15.85
CA GLU A 66 4.79 -6.86 -16.90
C GLU A 66 4.43 -5.45 -16.41
N GLY A 67 4.90 -4.42 -17.12
CA GLY A 67 4.55 -3.03 -16.90
C GLY A 67 3.44 -2.56 -17.84
N PHE A 68 2.56 -1.69 -17.36
CA PHE A 68 1.62 -0.96 -18.22
C PHE A 68 1.06 0.28 -17.52
N TYR A 69 0.33 1.11 -18.27
CA TYR A 69 -0.34 2.28 -17.72
C TYR A 69 -1.86 2.11 -17.72
N THR A 70 -2.51 2.65 -16.69
CA THR A 70 -3.97 2.81 -16.65
C THR A 70 -4.34 4.27 -16.39
N ARG A 71 -5.60 4.63 -16.64
CA ARG A 71 -6.14 5.97 -16.39
C ARG A 71 -7.08 5.94 -15.20
N THR A 72 -6.92 6.91 -14.31
CA THR A 72 -7.79 7.08 -13.15
C THR A 72 -9.03 7.87 -13.49
N SER A 73 -10.08 7.74 -12.67
CA SER A 73 -11.30 8.55 -12.78
C SER A 73 -11.03 10.07 -12.65
N ARG A 74 -9.87 10.44 -12.12
CA ARG A 74 -9.41 11.84 -11.98
C ARG A 74 -8.50 12.29 -13.14
N GLY A 75 -8.34 11.46 -14.17
CA GLY A 75 -7.63 11.80 -15.40
C GLY A 75 -6.11 11.58 -15.36
N ASN A 76 -5.56 11.10 -14.23
CA ASN A 76 -4.13 10.80 -14.13
C ASN A 76 -3.82 9.49 -14.87
N ARG A 77 -2.61 9.41 -15.43
CA ARG A 77 -2.06 8.18 -15.97
C ARG A 77 -1.11 7.61 -14.93
N ILE A 78 -1.40 6.43 -14.41
CA ILE A 78 -0.58 5.76 -13.40
C ILE A 78 0.05 4.50 -13.97
N ALA A 79 1.24 4.17 -13.48
CA ALA A 79 1.96 2.95 -13.79
C ALA A 79 1.45 1.79 -12.93
N CYS A 80 1.32 0.62 -13.55
CA CYS A 80 0.98 -0.64 -12.90
C CYS A 80 2.02 -1.69 -13.26
N LEU A 81 2.23 -2.61 -12.32
CA LEU A 81 3.15 -3.72 -12.43
C LEU A 81 2.41 -5.02 -12.10
N PHE A 82 2.50 -6.03 -12.97
CA PHE A 82 2.07 -7.39 -12.67
C PHE A 82 3.32 -8.29 -12.64
N VAL A 83 3.61 -8.86 -11.48
CA VAL A 83 4.67 -9.85 -11.28
C VAL A 83 4.06 -11.25 -11.18
N ARG A 84 4.36 -12.11 -12.17
CA ARG A 84 3.92 -13.51 -12.18
C ARG A 84 4.90 -14.38 -11.41
N CYS A 85 4.69 -14.48 -10.10
CA CYS A 85 5.62 -15.19 -9.22
C CYS A 85 5.44 -16.71 -9.22
N SER A 86 4.24 -17.22 -9.55
CA SER A 86 3.99 -18.65 -9.61
C SER A 86 2.92 -19.02 -10.63
N ALA A 87 3.17 -20.09 -11.39
CA ALA A 87 2.24 -20.65 -12.36
C ALA A 87 1.02 -21.31 -11.71
N THR A 88 1.11 -21.69 -10.43
CA THR A 88 0.04 -22.35 -9.66
C THR A 88 -0.57 -21.43 -8.59
N ALA A 89 -0.27 -20.13 -8.65
CA ALA A 89 -0.84 -19.15 -7.72
C ALA A 89 -2.36 -19.10 -7.85
N ARG A 90 -3.06 -19.44 -6.75
CA ARG A 90 -4.51 -19.25 -6.63
C ARG A 90 -4.88 -17.78 -6.45
N PHE A 91 -4.12 -17.08 -5.61
CA PHE A 91 -4.38 -15.70 -5.25
C PHE A 91 -3.44 -14.74 -5.98
N THR A 92 -3.95 -13.54 -6.25
CA THR A 92 -3.15 -12.40 -6.68
C THR A 92 -3.29 -11.28 -5.66
N ILE A 93 -2.16 -10.76 -5.19
CA ILE A 93 -2.13 -9.66 -4.23
C ILE A 93 -2.21 -8.33 -5.00
N LEU A 94 -3.19 -7.49 -4.70
CA LEU A 94 -3.18 -6.07 -5.07
C LEU A 94 -2.43 -5.31 -3.98
N PHE A 95 -1.18 -4.96 -4.25
CA PHE A 95 -0.25 -4.38 -3.30
C PHE A 95 -0.17 -2.85 -3.44
N SER A 96 -0.63 -2.12 -2.42
CA SER A 96 -0.44 -0.68 -2.24
C SER A 96 0.82 -0.45 -1.41
N HIS A 97 1.89 0.03 -2.06
CA HIS A 97 3.22 0.17 -1.47
C HIS A 97 3.32 1.29 -0.41
N GLY A 98 4.42 1.28 0.36
CA GLY A 98 4.71 2.31 1.34
C GLY A 98 5.01 3.69 0.73
N ASN A 99 5.31 4.65 1.60
CA ASN A 99 5.84 5.94 1.15
C ASN A 99 7.31 5.82 0.71
N ALA A 100 7.85 6.83 0.02
CA ALA A 100 9.28 6.92 -0.33
C ALA A 100 9.87 5.75 -1.14
N VAL A 101 9.02 4.95 -1.76
CA VAL A 101 9.39 3.88 -2.70
C VAL A 101 8.56 4.00 -3.98
N ASP A 102 9.06 3.44 -5.07
CA ASP A 102 8.33 3.25 -6.32
C ASP A 102 8.30 1.77 -6.74
N LEU A 103 7.56 1.47 -7.83
CA LEU A 103 7.47 0.11 -8.36
C LEU A 103 8.83 -0.52 -8.71
N GLY A 104 9.81 0.28 -9.13
CA GLY A 104 11.14 -0.22 -9.48
C GLY A 104 11.85 -0.80 -8.26
N GLN A 105 11.93 -0.03 -7.17
CA GLN A 105 12.54 -0.46 -5.91
C GLN A 105 11.80 -1.67 -5.30
N MET A 106 10.48 -1.71 -5.46
CA MET A 106 9.66 -2.80 -4.91
C MET A 106 9.69 -4.09 -5.74
N SER A 107 10.19 -4.05 -6.98
CA SER A 107 10.11 -5.18 -7.92
C SER A 107 10.77 -6.45 -7.36
N SER A 108 11.98 -6.35 -6.78
CA SER A 108 12.69 -7.50 -6.17
C SER A 108 11.88 -8.09 -5.01
N PHE A 109 11.33 -7.22 -4.17
CA PHE A 109 10.52 -7.63 -3.03
C PHE A 109 9.26 -8.37 -3.50
N TYR A 110 8.56 -7.88 -4.52
CA TYR A 110 7.35 -8.52 -5.04
C TYR A 110 7.61 -9.92 -5.59
N LEU A 111 8.65 -10.10 -6.41
CA LEU A 111 9.00 -11.43 -6.92
C LEU A 111 9.37 -12.36 -5.76
N GLY A 112 10.17 -11.88 -4.81
CA GLY A 112 10.59 -12.64 -3.66
C GLY A 112 9.46 -13.07 -2.73
N LEU A 113 8.55 -12.15 -2.40
CA LEU A 113 7.41 -12.40 -1.55
C LEU A 113 6.44 -13.36 -2.23
N GLY A 114 5.98 -13.01 -3.43
CA GLY A 114 4.97 -13.78 -4.15
C GLY A 114 5.41 -15.23 -4.41
N SER A 115 6.69 -15.45 -4.73
CA SER A 115 7.23 -16.80 -4.93
C SER A 115 7.21 -17.63 -3.64
N ARG A 116 7.50 -16.99 -2.50
CA ARG A 116 7.56 -17.69 -1.19
C ARG A 116 6.18 -17.99 -0.61
N ILE A 117 5.15 -17.21 -0.95
CA ILE A 117 3.77 -17.41 -0.46
C ILE A 117 2.81 -17.94 -1.55
N ASN A 118 3.35 -18.33 -2.70
CA ASN A 118 2.60 -18.84 -3.86
C ASN A 118 1.45 -17.92 -4.33
N CYS A 119 1.76 -16.62 -4.47
CA CYS A 119 0.84 -15.60 -4.98
C CYS A 119 1.48 -14.82 -6.12
N ASN A 120 0.66 -14.39 -7.09
CA ASN A 120 1.08 -13.33 -8.00
C ASN A 120 0.96 -11.97 -7.31
N ILE A 121 1.74 -10.98 -7.74
CA ILE A 121 1.65 -9.61 -7.21
C ILE A 121 1.24 -8.66 -8.33
N PHE A 122 0.24 -7.83 -8.05
CA PHE A 122 -0.13 -6.68 -8.84
C PHE A 122 0.05 -5.43 -7.99
N SER A 123 0.82 -4.46 -8.47
CA SER A 123 1.02 -3.19 -7.77
C SER A 123 0.90 -2.02 -8.74
N TYR A 124 0.86 -0.82 -8.20
CA TYR A 124 0.72 0.43 -8.95
C TYR A 124 1.44 1.55 -8.18
N ASP A 125 2.00 2.50 -8.91
CA ASP A 125 2.49 3.74 -8.31
C ASP A 125 1.32 4.71 -8.12
N TYR A 126 1.36 5.46 -7.01
CA TYR A 126 0.44 6.56 -6.79
C TYR A 126 0.63 7.69 -7.81
N SER A 127 -0.39 8.51 -8.02
CA SER A 127 -0.29 9.72 -8.83
C SER A 127 0.89 10.58 -8.34
N GLY A 128 1.86 10.85 -9.22
CA GLY A 128 3.09 11.58 -8.91
C GLY A 128 4.23 10.76 -8.30
N TYR A 129 4.13 9.43 -8.24
CA TYR A 129 5.21 8.50 -7.87
C TYR A 129 5.76 7.79 -9.12
N GLY A 130 7.06 7.46 -9.08
CA GLY A 130 7.74 6.78 -10.17
C GLY A 130 7.45 7.43 -11.53
N VAL A 131 7.01 6.65 -12.51
CA VAL A 131 6.66 7.16 -13.85
C VAL A 131 5.17 7.53 -14.00
N SER A 132 4.41 7.57 -12.90
CA SER A 132 3.03 8.04 -12.89
C SER A 132 2.94 9.55 -12.99
N GLY A 133 1.98 10.02 -13.78
CA GLY A 133 1.67 11.45 -13.88
C GLY A 133 0.84 11.96 -12.70
N GLY A 134 0.50 13.25 -12.74
CA GLY A 134 -0.35 13.88 -11.73
C GLY A 134 0.43 14.35 -10.50
N LYS A 135 -0.24 14.40 -9.34
CA LYS A 135 0.32 14.81 -8.06
C LYS A 135 -0.27 13.96 -6.94
N PRO A 136 0.47 13.69 -5.86
CA PRO A 136 -0.07 12.92 -4.76
C PRO A 136 -1.09 13.76 -3.98
N SER A 137 -2.18 13.10 -3.59
CA SER A 137 -3.20 13.61 -2.66
C SER A 137 -4.09 12.46 -2.22
N GLU A 138 -4.78 12.60 -1.09
CA GLU A 138 -5.72 11.57 -0.63
C GLU A 138 -6.78 11.20 -1.69
N LYS A 139 -7.31 12.19 -2.41
CA LYS A 139 -8.33 11.93 -3.46
C LYS A 139 -7.76 11.17 -4.66
N ASN A 140 -6.50 11.43 -5.00
CA ASN A 140 -5.84 10.66 -6.06
C ASN A 140 -5.50 9.26 -5.57
N LEU A 141 -5.04 9.10 -4.33
CA LEU A 141 -4.75 7.80 -3.71
C LEU A 141 -5.93 6.81 -3.83
N TYR A 142 -7.16 7.27 -3.55
CA TYR A 142 -8.37 6.47 -3.75
C TYR A 142 -8.69 6.21 -5.25
N ALA A 143 -8.53 7.21 -6.11
CA ALA A 143 -8.75 7.03 -7.55
C ALA A 143 -7.71 6.12 -8.21
N ASP A 144 -6.48 6.08 -7.66
CA ASP A 144 -5.38 5.28 -8.14
C ASP A 144 -5.65 3.79 -7.84
N ILE A 145 -6.06 3.45 -6.60
CA ILE A 145 -6.42 2.07 -6.27
C ILE A 145 -7.67 1.59 -7.01
N ASP A 146 -8.65 2.46 -7.25
CA ASP A 146 -9.82 2.11 -8.07
C ASP A 146 -9.40 1.74 -9.50
N ALA A 147 -8.47 2.48 -10.10
CA ALA A 147 -7.96 2.19 -11.44
C ALA A 147 -7.15 0.89 -11.46
N ALA A 148 -6.34 0.63 -10.44
CA ALA A 148 -5.59 -0.61 -10.25
C ALA A 148 -6.53 -1.83 -10.09
N TRP A 149 -7.54 -1.71 -9.22
CA TRP A 149 -8.59 -2.71 -9.02
C TRP A 149 -9.32 -3.04 -10.32
N HIS A 150 -9.75 -2.02 -11.07
CA HIS A 150 -10.40 -2.22 -12.36
C HIS A 150 -9.46 -2.89 -13.37
N ALA A 151 -8.20 -2.47 -13.46
CA ALA A 151 -7.23 -3.08 -14.36
C ALA A 151 -7.00 -4.55 -14.01
N LEU A 152 -6.82 -4.89 -12.72
CA LEU A 152 -6.62 -6.25 -12.26
C LEU A 152 -7.79 -7.17 -12.67
N ARG A 153 -9.03 -6.70 -12.47
CA ARG A 153 -10.23 -7.48 -12.79
C ARG A 153 -10.53 -7.59 -14.29
N THR A 154 -10.33 -6.52 -15.05
CA THR A 154 -10.74 -6.46 -16.46
C THR A 154 -9.65 -6.93 -17.41
N ARG A 155 -8.39 -6.55 -17.18
CA ARG A 155 -7.26 -6.96 -18.03
C ARG A 155 -6.83 -8.39 -17.77
N TYR A 156 -6.84 -8.81 -16.51
CA TYR A 156 -6.37 -10.14 -16.10
C TYR A 156 -7.49 -11.11 -15.73
N GLY A 157 -8.75 -10.65 -15.70
CA GLY A 157 -9.90 -11.52 -15.44
C GLY A 157 -9.94 -12.10 -14.03
N ILE A 158 -9.21 -11.52 -13.07
CA ILE A 158 -9.12 -12.05 -11.71
C ILE A 158 -10.38 -11.66 -10.93
N SER A 159 -11.07 -12.66 -10.40
CA SER A 159 -12.30 -12.48 -9.61
C SER A 159 -11.99 -11.99 -8.19
N PRO A 160 -12.84 -11.15 -7.56
CA PRO A 160 -12.61 -10.58 -6.23
C PRO A 160 -12.20 -11.57 -5.13
N GLU A 161 -12.80 -12.75 -5.11
CA GLU A 161 -12.53 -13.83 -4.15
C GLU A 161 -11.11 -14.41 -4.27
N ASN A 162 -10.43 -14.19 -5.39
CA ASN A 162 -9.04 -14.59 -5.63
C ASN A 162 -8.07 -13.40 -5.49
N ILE A 163 -8.54 -12.24 -5.03
CA ILE A 163 -7.71 -11.06 -4.77
C ILE A 163 -7.48 -10.92 -3.27
N ILE A 164 -6.22 -10.72 -2.90
CA ILE A 164 -5.84 -10.30 -1.55
C ILE A 164 -5.42 -8.83 -1.65
N LEU A 165 -6.07 -7.94 -0.91
CA LEU A 165 -5.62 -6.56 -0.84
C LEU A 165 -4.50 -6.47 0.20
N TYR A 166 -3.36 -5.87 -0.16
CA TYR A 166 -2.24 -5.69 0.76
C TYR A 166 -1.85 -4.21 0.77
N GLY A 167 -1.89 -3.59 1.94
CA GLY A 167 -1.39 -2.24 2.13
C GLY A 167 -0.23 -2.21 3.10
N GLN A 168 0.83 -1.46 2.78
CA GLN A 168 1.93 -1.18 3.70
C GLN A 168 1.95 0.30 4.08
N SER A 169 2.00 0.60 5.38
CA SER A 169 2.06 1.98 5.90
C SER A 169 0.96 2.84 5.29
N ILE A 170 1.29 3.93 4.58
CA ILE A 170 0.32 4.77 3.87
C ILE A 170 -0.55 4.00 2.84
N GLY A 171 -0.04 2.91 2.27
CA GLY A 171 -0.77 2.03 1.36
C GLY A 171 -1.95 1.30 2.02
N THR A 172 -2.00 1.24 3.36
CA THR A 172 -3.18 0.73 4.08
C THR A 172 -4.41 1.62 3.91
N VAL A 173 -4.23 2.90 3.63
CA VAL A 173 -5.33 3.87 3.47
C VAL A 173 -6.22 3.55 2.26
N PRO A 174 -5.69 3.46 1.02
CA PRO A 174 -6.50 3.07 -0.12
C PRO A 174 -6.98 1.62 -0.01
N THR A 175 -6.18 0.74 0.58
CA THR A 175 -6.54 -0.67 0.81
C THR A 175 -7.80 -0.79 1.66
N VAL A 176 -7.87 -0.10 2.80
CA VAL A 176 -9.06 -0.09 3.67
C VAL A 176 -10.26 0.56 2.96
N ASP A 177 -10.04 1.65 2.22
CA ASP A 177 -11.12 2.31 1.46
C ASP A 177 -11.76 1.38 0.42
N LEU A 178 -10.95 0.63 -0.32
CA LEU A 178 -11.43 -0.33 -1.31
C LEU A 178 -12.12 -1.52 -0.63
N ALA A 179 -11.51 -2.08 0.42
CA ALA A 179 -12.05 -3.20 1.18
C ALA A 179 -13.37 -2.88 1.90
N ALA A 180 -13.62 -1.61 2.23
CA ALA A 180 -14.88 -1.16 2.81
C ALA A 180 -16.04 -1.11 1.79
N ARG A 181 -15.73 -1.23 0.49
CA ARG A 181 -16.70 -1.17 -0.63
C ARG A 181 -16.87 -2.52 -1.33
N TYR A 182 -15.85 -3.37 -1.30
CA TYR A 182 -15.85 -4.67 -1.98
C TYR A 182 -15.38 -5.77 -1.06
N GLU A 183 -16.11 -6.89 -1.08
CA GLU A 183 -15.62 -8.13 -0.50
C GLU A 183 -14.59 -8.76 -1.44
N VAL A 184 -13.44 -9.11 -0.87
CA VAL A 184 -12.28 -9.75 -1.51
C VAL A 184 -11.93 -11.04 -0.78
N GLY A 185 -11.01 -11.82 -1.32
CA GLY A 185 -10.50 -13.04 -0.67
C GLY A 185 -9.93 -12.76 0.72
N ALA A 186 -9.14 -11.70 0.87
CA ALA A 186 -8.61 -11.25 2.15
C ALA A 186 -8.04 -9.83 2.09
N VAL A 187 -7.75 -9.26 3.26
CA VAL A 187 -7.03 -8.00 3.43
C VAL A 187 -5.83 -8.21 4.36
N VAL A 188 -4.66 -7.71 3.97
CA VAL A 188 -3.48 -7.61 4.82
C VAL A 188 -3.15 -6.14 5.03
N LEU A 189 -3.11 -5.73 6.29
CA LEU A 189 -2.77 -4.38 6.71
C LEU A 189 -1.43 -4.41 7.45
N HIS A 190 -0.37 -3.98 6.78
CA HIS A 190 0.98 -3.92 7.32
C HIS A 190 1.29 -2.50 7.83
N SER A 191 1.50 -2.38 9.14
CA SER A 191 1.73 -1.13 9.88
C SER A 191 0.68 -0.05 9.57
N PRO A 192 -0.63 -0.35 9.74
CA PRO A 192 -1.70 0.56 9.34
C PRO A 192 -1.77 1.80 10.22
N LEU A 193 -2.27 2.89 9.65
CA LEU A 193 -2.60 4.11 10.38
C LEU A 193 -4.11 4.26 10.58
N MET A 194 -4.51 4.75 11.76
CA MET A 194 -5.90 5.09 12.07
C MET A 194 -6.40 6.31 11.28
N SER A 195 -5.62 7.40 11.31
CA SER A 195 -5.84 8.63 10.55
C SER A 195 -4.59 9.52 10.58
N GLY A 196 -4.51 10.49 9.66
CA GLY A 196 -3.39 11.43 9.59
C GLY A 196 -3.24 12.26 10.87
N MET A 197 -4.33 12.75 11.44
CA MET A 197 -4.28 13.50 12.71
C MET A 197 -3.80 12.64 13.88
N ARG A 198 -4.12 11.34 13.91
CA ARG A 198 -3.66 10.44 14.98
C ARG A 198 -2.18 10.12 14.87
N VAL A 199 -1.64 10.07 13.65
CA VAL A 199 -0.18 9.96 13.43
C VAL A 199 0.51 11.23 13.93
N ALA A 200 0.07 12.40 13.49
CA ALA A 200 0.70 13.68 13.87
C ALA A 200 0.49 14.05 15.35
N PHE A 201 -0.66 13.67 15.92
CA PHE A 201 -1.05 13.99 17.30
C PHE A 201 -1.62 12.73 17.99
N PRO A 202 -0.77 11.86 18.57
CA PRO A 202 -1.17 10.56 19.13
C PRO A 202 -2.25 10.59 20.21
N LYS A 203 -2.44 11.74 20.89
CA LYS A 203 -3.48 11.93 21.91
C LYS A 203 -4.88 12.18 21.32
N THR A 204 -5.02 12.25 20.00
CA THR A 204 -6.28 12.52 19.30
C THR A 204 -7.24 11.33 19.41
N LYS A 205 -8.35 11.49 20.13
CA LYS A 205 -9.37 10.43 20.29
C LYS A 205 -10.52 10.52 19.28
N ARG A 206 -10.81 11.71 18.74
CA ARG A 206 -11.93 12.00 17.85
C ARG A 206 -11.47 12.19 16.41
N THR A 207 -12.27 11.74 15.44
CA THR A 207 -12.10 12.12 14.02
C THR A 207 -12.72 13.50 13.77
N TRP A 208 -11.94 14.40 13.17
CA TRP A 208 -12.38 15.74 12.79
C TRP A 208 -12.74 15.80 11.30
N PHE A 209 -13.56 16.76 10.88
CA PHE A 209 -14.01 16.86 9.47
C PHE A 209 -12.87 17.14 8.48
N PHE A 210 -11.73 17.62 8.96
CA PHE A 210 -10.51 17.89 8.19
C PHE A 210 -9.42 16.82 8.39
N ASP A 211 -9.73 15.75 9.13
CA ASP A 211 -8.80 14.63 9.31
C ASP A 211 -8.66 13.87 7.98
N ALA A 212 -7.42 13.63 7.58
CA ALA A 212 -7.10 12.90 6.36
C ALA A 212 -6.93 11.41 6.67
N PHE A 213 -7.15 10.56 5.67
CA PHE A 213 -6.83 9.13 5.73
C PHE A 213 -7.53 8.39 6.87
N THR A 214 -8.82 8.67 7.09
CA THR A 214 -9.61 8.17 8.23
C THR A 214 -9.96 6.68 8.15
N SER A 215 -8.96 5.82 8.01
CA SER A 215 -9.07 4.36 7.94
C SER A 215 -9.87 3.78 9.11
N ILE A 216 -9.70 4.35 10.30
CA ILE A 216 -10.36 3.89 11.54
C ILE A 216 -11.90 4.00 11.50
N ASP A 217 -12.43 4.88 10.65
CA ASP A 217 -13.88 5.05 10.44
C ASP A 217 -14.41 4.18 9.30
N LYS A 218 -13.52 3.61 8.48
CA LYS A 218 -13.84 2.75 7.33
C LYS A 218 -13.69 1.26 7.65
N VAL A 219 -12.70 0.89 8.47
CA VAL A 219 -12.41 -0.50 8.85
C VAL A 219 -13.61 -1.31 9.37
N PRO A 220 -14.57 -0.74 10.14
CA PRO A 220 -15.75 -1.50 10.57
C PRO A 220 -16.65 -1.99 9.42
N LYS A 221 -16.44 -1.51 8.19
CA LYS A 221 -17.18 -1.91 6.99
C LYS A 221 -16.48 -3.03 6.20
N VAL A 222 -15.26 -3.40 6.58
CA VAL A 222 -14.49 -4.44 5.88
C VAL A 222 -15.03 -5.82 6.29
N THR A 223 -15.70 -6.50 5.36
CA THR A 223 -16.35 -7.81 5.59
C THR A 223 -15.48 -9.00 5.19
N SER A 224 -14.31 -8.77 4.61
CA SER A 224 -13.33 -9.81 4.30
C SER A 224 -12.48 -10.19 5.51
N PRO A 225 -11.85 -11.38 5.54
CA PRO A 225 -10.83 -11.71 6.54
C PRO A 225 -9.69 -10.69 6.54
N VAL A 226 -9.31 -10.18 7.72
CA VAL A 226 -8.26 -9.16 7.85
C VAL A 226 -7.12 -9.65 8.71
N LEU A 227 -5.91 -9.71 8.14
CA LEU A 227 -4.66 -9.90 8.87
C LEU A 227 -4.02 -8.53 9.11
N VAL A 228 -3.76 -8.20 10.38
CA VAL A 228 -2.97 -7.01 10.75
C VAL A 228 -1.57 -7.44 11.16
N ILE A 229 -0.56 -6.78 10.60
CA ILE A 229 0.86 -7.00 10.91
C ILE A 229 1.45 -5.67 11.40
N HIS A 230 2.15 -5.66 12.53
CA HIS A 230 2.76 -4.42 13.07
C HIS A 230 3.97 -4.74 13.96
N GLY A 231 5.04 -3.96 13.86
CA GLY A 231 6.16 -3.98 14.81
C GLY A 231 5.80 -3.32 16.16
N THR A 232 6.28 -3.88 17.28
CA THR A 232 5.95 -3.33 18.61
C THR A 232 6.73 -2.05 18.95
N GLU A 233 7.86 -1.82 18.27
CA GLU A 233 8.73 -0.64 18.42
C GLU A 233 8.61 0.32 17.21
N ASP A 234 7.45 0.35 16.54
CA ASP A 234 7.21 1.25 15.41
C ASP A 234 7.14 2.73 15.86
N GLU A 235 8.21 3.47 15.59
CA GLU A 235 8.35 4.90 15.89
C GLU A 235 7.74 5.83 14.82
N VAL A 236 7.33 5.31 13.66
CA VAL A 236 6.73 6.11 12.57
C VAL A 236 5.22 6.10 12.70
N ILE A 237 4.65 4.90 12.81
CA ILE A 237 3.22 4.66 13.02
C ILE A 237 3.10 3.84 14.29
N ASN A 238 2.91 4.52 15.43
CA ASN A 238 2.88 3.85 16.73
C ASN A 238 1.99 2.60 16.73
N PHE A 239 2.49 1.52 17.35
CA PHE A 239 1.82 0.21 17.47
C PHE A 239 0.33 0.28 17.86
N SER A 240 -0.08 1.29 18.65
CA SER A 240 -1.49 1.52 19.00
C SER A 240 -2.41 1.69 17.79
N HIS A 241 -1.89 2.10 16.63
CA HIS A 241 -2.65 2.19 15.39
C HIS A 241 -3.02 0.81 14.86
N GLY A 242 -2.08 -0.13 14.81
CA GLY A 242 -2.30 -1.53 14.44
C GLY A 242 -3.32 -2.19 15.36
N LEU A 243 -3.13 -2.03 16.67
CA LEU A 243 -4.03 -2.58 17.69
C LEU A 243 -5.47 -2.04 17.53
N ALA A 244 -5.63 -0.72 17.42
CA ALA A 244 -6.95 -0.10 17.31
C ALA A 244 -7.66 -0.44 15.99
N ILE A 245 -6.91 -0.63 14.90
CA ILE A 245 -7.46 -1.11 13.63
C ILE A 245 -7.91 -2.56 13.77
N TYR A 246 -7.06 -3.43 14.31
CA TYR A 246 -7.37 -4.84 14.57
C TYR A 246 -8.65 -5.01 15.40
N GLU A 247 -8.76 -4.28 16.52
CA GLU A 247 -9.93 -4.34 17.42
C GLU A 247 -11.25 -3.89 16.76
N ARG A 248 -11.18 -3.11 15.67
CA ARG A 248 -12.36 -2.63 14.94
C ARG A 248 -12.69 -3.42 13.68
N CYS A 249 -11.82 -4.35 13.28
CA CYS A 249 -12.06 -5.23 12.14
C CYS A 249 -13.12 -6.29 12.50
N PRO A 250 -14.27 -6.35 11.79
CA PRO A 250 -15.32 -7.32 12.10
C PRO A 250 -14.90 -8.79 11.95
N ARG A 251 -13.93 -9.05 11.07
CA ARG A 251 -13.39 -10.39 10.76
C ARG A 251 -11.86 -10.39 10.80
N ALA A 252 -11.30 -9.84 11.87
CA ALA A 252 -9.88 -9.97 12.11
C ALA A 252 -9.50 -11.45 12.33
N VAL A 253 -8.45 -11.92 11.65
CA VAL A 253 -7.78 -13.19 11.96
C VAL A 253 -6.63 -12.93 12.93
N GLU A 254 -6.00 -13.99 13.46
CA GLU A 254 -4.89 -13.86 14.39
C GLU A 254 -3.83 -12.89 13.84
N PRO A 255 -3.54 -11.77 14.53
CA PRO A 255 -2.63 -10.75 14.03
C PRO A 255 -1.18 -11.22 14.14
N LEU A 256 -0.26 -10.44 13.57
CA LEU A 256 1.18 -10.61 13.80
C LEU A 256 1.75 -9.34 14.42
N TRP A 257 2.06 -9.42 15.70
CA TRP A 257 2.85 -8.42 16.40
C TRP A 257 4.30 -8.85 16.40
N VAL A 258 5.17 -8.09 15.74
CA VAL A 258 6.59 -8.40 15.63
C VAL A 258 7.35 -7.70 16.75
N GLU A 259 7.68 -8.47 17.79
CA GLU A 259 8.36 -7.97 18.98
C GLU A 259 9.74 -7.41 18.62
N GLY A 260 10.01 -6.15 18.99
CA GLY A 260 11.27 -5.45 18.73
C GLY A 260 11.42 -4.90 17.31
N ALA A 261 10.48 -5.16 16.40
CA ALA A 261 10.51 -4.56 15.06
C ALA A 261 10.00 -3.11 15.07
N GLY A 262 10.67 -2.26 14.30
CA GLY A 262 10.24 -0.91 13.96
C GLY A 262 9.35 -0.87 12.71
N HIS A 263 9.31 0.29 12.04
CA HIS A 263 8.42 0.50 10.88
C HIS A 263 8.90 -0.17 9.58
N ASN A 264 10.22 -0.27 9.41
CA ASN A 264 10.86 -0.57 8.12
C ASN A 264 11.66 -1.88 8.12
N ASP A 265 11.59 -2.66 9.20
CA ASP A 265 12.36 -3.89 9.38
C ASP A 265 11.49 -5.12 9.66
N VAL A 266 10.16 -4.98 9.72
CA VAL A 266 9.22 -6.08 9.98
C VAL A 266 9.44 -7.25 9.03
N GLU A 267 9.68 -6.99 7.74
CA GLU A 267 9.90 -8.01 6.72
C GLU A 267 11.22 -8.79 6.90
N LEU A 268 12.15 -8.28 7.71
CA LEU A 268 13.42 -8.94 8.02
C LEU A 268 13.24 -10.06 9.06
N TYR A 269 12.14 -10.08 9.79
CA TYR A 269 11.85 -11.10 10.79
C TYR A 269 11.16 -12.31 10.14
N ASN A 270 11.68 -13.53 10.40
CA ASN A 270 11.16 -14.76 9.79
C ASN A 270 9.65 -14.98 10.02
N GLN A 271 9.14 -14.55 11.18
CA GLN A 271 7.71 -14.66 11.53
C GLN A 271 6.78 -13.94 10.55
N TYR A 272 7.26 -12.89 9.87
CA TYR A 272 6.51 -12.18 8.82
C TYR A 272 6.11 -13.13 7.70
N LEU A 273 7.10 -13.86 7.15
CA LEU A 273 6.85 -14.79 6.06
C LEU A 273 6.06 -16.01 6.52
N GLU A 274 6.34 -16.53 7.72
CA GLU A 274 5.64 -17.68 8.28
C GLU A 274 4.16 -17.39 8.48
N ARG A 275 3.81 -16.24 9.06
CA ARG A 275 2.41 -15.83 9.24
C ARG A 275 1.70 -15.69 7.91
N LEU A 276 2.32 -15.04 6.92
CA LEU A 276 1.70 -14.85 5.61
C LEU A 276 1.46 -16.18 4.89
N LYS A 277 2.41 -17.12 4.97
CA LYS A 277 2.23 -18.47 4.43
C LYS A 277 1.05 -19.18 5.09
N GLN A 278 0.98 -19.14 6.42
CA GLN A 278 -0.11 -19.72 7.19
C GLN A 278 -1.46 -19.11 6.79
N PHE A 279 -1.52 -17.78 6.67
CA PHE A 279 -2.74 -17.08 6.27
C PHE A 279 -3.21 -17.52 4.88
N VAL A 280 -2.32 -17.41 3.88
CA VAL A 280 -2.67 -17.65 2.48
C VAL A 280 -2.93 -19.12 2.18
N SER A 281 -2.10 -20.03 2.71
CA SER A 281 -2.10 -21.44 2.30
C SER A 281 -2.95 -22.33 3.20
N VAL A 282 -3.34 -21.86 4.39
CA VAL A 282 -4.12 -22.65 5.34
C VAL A 282 -5.43 -21.96 5.67
N GLU A 283 -5.40 -20.71 6.14
CA GLU A 283 -6.61 -20.02 6.62
C GLU A 283 -7.56 -19.61 5.49
N LEU A 284 -7.06 -19.24 4.30
CA LEU A 284 -7.92 -18.85 3.16
C LEU A 284 -8.38 -20.02 2.29
N ILE A 285 -7.89 -21.23 2.56
CA ILE A 285 -8.25 -22.44 1.79
C ILE A 285 -9.31 -23.29 2.52
N ASN A 286 -9.36 -23.18 3.85
CA ASN A 286 -10.29 -23.92 4.72
C ASN A 286 -11.49 -23.06 5.12
#